data_AF-A0A0P0HXV7-F1
#
_entry.id   AF-A0A0P0HXV7-F1
#
_cell.length_a   1.000
_cell.length_b   1.000
_cell.length_c   1.000
_cell.angle_alpha   90.00
_cell.angle_beta   90.00
_cell.angle_gamma   90.00
#
_symmetry.space_group_name_H-M   'P 1'
#
loop_
_entity.id
_entity.type
_entity.pdbx_description
1 polymer ?
#
loop_
_entity_poly.entity_id
_entity_poly.type
_entity_poly.pdbx_seq_one_letter_code
_entity_poly.pdbx_strand_id
1 'polypeptide(L)'
;YHGATVAVKQVKKCSKNNLASRQSFWAELNVARLDHQNVVRIIAASTCSPAGQDSLGTIIMEYVGNSTLHHVIYETNWVTAKRKADGLECGRESLSLAQSLRYSCDIVAGLVFLHSQLIVHLDLKPANVFITEQNICKIG
;
A
#
# COMPACT_ATOMS: atom_id res chain seq x y z
N TYR A 1 -5.08 -12.96 -11.28
CA TYR A 1 -6.05 -12.45 -12.27
C TYR A 1 -5.46 -12.66 -13.66
N HIS A 2 -6.10 -13.45 -14.53
CA HIS A 2 -5.51 -13.91 -15.81
C HIS A 2 -4.07 -14.45 -15.71
N GLY A 3 -3.77 -15.25 -14.68
CA GLY A 3 -2.43 -15.82 -14.45
C GLY A 3 -1.42 -14.93 -13.71
N ALA A 4 -1.73 -13.64 -13.48
CA ALA A 4 -0.87 -12.74 -12.70
C ALA A 4 -1.23 -12.71 -11.20
N THR A 5 -0.23 -12.55 -10.34
CA THR A 5 -0.40 -12.30 -8.90
C THR A 5 -1.03 -10.93 -8.67
N VAL A 6 -2.02 -10.86 -7.78
CA VAL A 6 -2.77 -9.63 -7.47
C VAL A 6 -3.00 -9.53 -5.97
N ALA A 7 -3.12 -8.29 -5.47
CA ALA A 7 -3.60 -8.03 -4.12
C ALA A 7 -5.13 -7.92 -4.14
N VAL A 8 -5.79 -8.59 -3.20
CA VAL A 8 -7.27 -8.59 -3.11
C VAL A 8 -7.66 -8.01 -1.76
N LYS A 9 -8.40 -6.90 -1.79
CA LYS A 9 -8.93 -6.25 -0.59
C LYS A 9 -10.42 -6.48 -0.52
N GLN A 10 -10.86 -7.23 0.48
CA GLN A 10 -12.27 -7.45 0.76
C GLN A 10 -12.75 -6.40 1.77
N VAL A 11 -13.64 -5.52 1.34
CA VAL A 11 -14.16 -4.45 2.22
C VAL A 11 -15.34 -5.01 3.01
N LYS A 12 -15.15 -5.15 4.33
CA LYS A 12 -16.18 -5.66 5.23
C LYS A 12 -17.32 -4.67 5.37
N LYS A 13 -18.53 -5.19 5.47
CA LYS A 13 -19.70 -4.38 5.82
C LYS A 13 -19.66 -4.06 7.30
N CYS A 14 -19.84 -2.79 7.66
CA CYS A 14 -19.98 -2.40 9.07
C CYS A 14 -21.45 -2.16 9.38
N SER A 15 -22.08 -3.04 10.15
CA SER A 15 -23.49 -2.92 10.53
C SER A 15 -23.78 -1.70 11.41
N LYS A 16 -22.81 -1.28 12.23
CA LYS A 16 -22.89 -0.09 13.08
C LYS A 16 -22.78 1.23 12.30
N ASN A 17 -22.05 1.23 11.18
CA ASN A 17 -21.90 2.41 10.32
C ASN A 17 -21.78 2.01 8.84
N ASN A 18 -22.93 1.65 8.26
CA ASN A 18 -23.03 1.21 6.87
C ASN A 18 -22.64 2.33 5.89
N LEU A 19 -22.99 3.58 6.22
CA LEU A 19 -22.65 4.72 5.36
C LEU A 19 -21.13 4.91 5.26
N ALA A 20 -20.41 4.89 6.39
CA ALA A 20 -18.96 5.07 6.39
C ALA A 20 -18.24 3.93 5.65
N SER A 21 -18.69 2.68 5.82
CA SER A 21 -18.08 1.54 5.11
C SER A 21 -18.31 1.60 3.60
N ARG A 22 -19.49 2.07 3.14
CA ARG A 22 -19.74 2.35 1.71
C ARG A 22 -18.89 3.52 1.21
N GLN A 23 -18.80 4.60 1.97
CA GLN A 23 -17.96 5.76 1.60
C GLN A 23 -16.50 5.37 1.47
N SER A 24 -15.97 4.57 2.39
CA SER A 24 -14.60 4.04 2.30
C SER A 24 -14.40 3.21 1.04
N PHE A 25 -15.33 2.32 0.70
CA PHE A 25 -15.26 1.53 -0.53
C PHE A 25 -15.22 2.41 -1.78
N TRP A 26 -16.11 3.40 -1.87
CA TRP A 26 -16.15 4.31 -3.02
C TRP A 26 -14.96 5.26 -3.09
N ALA A 27 -14.44 5.70 -1.94
CA ALA A 27 -13.26 6.56 -1.89
C ALA A 27 -12.04 5.88 -2.48
N GLU A 28 -11.87 4.57 -2.25
CA GLU A 28 -10.79 3.80 -2.89
C GLU A 28 -10.94 3.73 -4.41
N LEU A 29 -12.17 3.75 -4.93
CA LEU A 29 -12.41 3.74 -6.37
C LEU A 29 -12.24 5.11 -7.04
N ASN A 30 -11.97 6.18 -6.30
CA ASN A 30 -11.68 7.49 -6.90
C ASN A 30 -10.41 7.48 -7.76
N VAL A 31 -9.47 6.59 -7.45
CA VAL A 31 -8.25 6.36 -8.24
C VAL A 31 -8.42 5.25 -9.29
N ALA A 32 -9.64 4.73 -9.48
CA ALA A 32 -9.90 3.73 -10.50
C ALA A 32 -9.56 4.30 -11.88
N ARG A 33 -8.84 3.50 -12.68
CA ARG A 33 -8.31 3.85 -14.02
C ARG A 33 -7.11 4.79 -14.03
N LEU A 34 -6.54 5.15 -12.88
CA LEU A 34 -5.24 5.81 -12.84
C LEU A 34 -4.13 4.78 -13.07
N ASP A 35 -3.08 5.21 -13.76
CA ASP A 35 -1.89 4.40 -14.03
C ASP A 35 -0.65 5.30 -13.90
N HIS A 36 0.17 5.05 -12.88
CA HIS A 36 1.37 5.82 -12.59
C HIS A 36 2.40 4.95 -11.88
N GLN A 37 3.68 5.19 -12.16
CA GLN A 37 4.77 4.36 -11.62
C GLN A 37 4.79 4.31 -10.08
N ASN A 38 4.38 5.40 -9.41
CA ASN A 38 4.41 5.53 -7.95
C ASN A 38 3.01 5.53 -7.30
N VAL A 39 1.98 5.04 -7.97
CA VAL A 39 0.63 4.85 -7.40
C VAL A 39 0.19 3.42 -7.69
N VAL A 40 -0.36 2.73 -6.68
CA VAL A 40 -0.83 1.36 -6.83
C VAL A 40 -2.05 1.34 -7.75
N ARG A 41 -1.94 0.55 -8.81
CA ARG A 41 -3.00 0.41 -9.81
C ARG A 41 -4.14 -0.46 -9.32
N ILE A 42 -5.36 0.08 -9.40
CA ILE A 42 -6.58 -0.71 -9.29
C ILE A 42 -6.85 -1.41 -10.63
N ILE A 43 -6.91 -2.74 -10.60
CA ILE A 43 -7.15 -3.58 -11.78
C ILE A 43 -8.65 -3.74 -12.02
N ALA A 44 -9.40 -4.06 -10.96
CA ALA A 44 -10.83 -4.27 -11.03
C ALA A 44 -11.48 -4.07 -9.66
N ALA A 45 -12.78 -3.82 -9.65
CA ALA A 45 -13.57 -3.80 -8.43
C ALA A 45 -14.92 -4.46 -8.67
N SER A 46 -15.48 -5.04 -7.61
CA SER A 46 -16.77 -5.71 -7.63
C SER A 46 -17.56 -5.32 -6.39
N THR A 47 -18.85 -5.02 -6.56
CA THR A 47 -19.81 -4.84 -5.47
C THR A 47 -20.58 -6.12 -5.16
N CYS A 48 -20.24 -7.24 -5.82
CA CYS A 48 -20.87 -8.53 -5.60
C CYS A 48 -20.16 -9.25 -4.45
N SER A 49 -20.89 -9.54 -3.37
CA SER A 49 -20.43 -10.47 -2.33
C SER A 49 -21.05 -11.85 -2.62
N PRO A 50 -20.27 -12.94 -2.67
CA PRO A 50 -20.82 -14.29 -2.73
C PRO A 50 -21.83 -14.52 -1.60
N ALA A 51 -22.90 -15.28 -1.86
CA ALA A 51 -23.92 -15.57 -0.86
C ALA A 51 -23.28 -16.14 0.41
N GLY A 52 -23.50 -15.49 1.55
CA GLY A 52 -22.94 -15.88 2.86
C GLY A 52 -21.72 -15.08 3.34
N GLN A 53 -21.20 -14.13 2.55
CA GLN A 53 -20.10 -13.24 2.97
C GLN A 53 -20.62 -11.83 3.27
N ASP A 54 -20.36 -11.30 4.48
CA ASP A 54 -20.73 -9.94 4.91
C ASP A 54 -19.72 -8.89 4.42
N SER A 55 -19.56 -8.81 3.08
CA SER A 55 -18.67 -7.85 2.43
C SER A 55 -19.46 -6.87 1.57
N LEU A 56 -18.99 -5.62 1.52
CA LEU A 56 -19.53 -4.58 0.64
C LEU A 56 -19.05 -4.74 -0.80
N GLY A 57 -17.88 -5.33 -0.97
CA GLY A 57 -17.24 -5.50 -2.27
C GLY A 57 -15.80 -5.96 -2.15
N THR A 58 -15.21 -6.20 -3.31
CA THR A 58 -13.83 -6.63 -3.47
C THR A 58 -13.12 -5.68 -4.42
N ILE A 59 -11.93 -5.23 -4.03
CA ILE A 59 -11.04 -4.42 -4.87
C ILE A 59 -9.83 -5.30 -5.21
N ILE A 60 -9.54 -5.43 -6.50
CA ILE A 60 -8.39 -6.16 -7.04
C ILE A 60 -7.38 -5.11 -7.50
N MET A 61 -6.19 -5.17 -6.93
CA MET A 61 -5.09 -4.25 -7.17
C MET A 61 -3.89 -5.00 -7.71
N GLU A 62 -2.96 -4.29 -8.35
CA GLU A 62 -1.64 -4.86 -8.62
C GLU A 62 -1.00 -5.33 -7.31
N TYR A 63 -0.26 -6.43 -7.39
CA TYR A 63 0.55 -6.88 -6.27
C TYR A 63 1.91 -6.19 -6.36
N VAL A 64 2.19 -5.29 -5.41
CA VAL A 64 3.43 -4.48 -5.41
C VAL A 64 4.59 -5.24 -4.75
N GLY A 65 4.32 -5.98 -3.69
CA GLY A 65 5.31 -6.69 -2.89
C GLY A 65 4.83 -6.92 -1.46
N ASN A 66 5.67 -7.58 -0.65
CA ASN A 66 5.36 -7.92 0.75
C ASN A 66 5.86 -6.88 1.77
N SER A 67 6.46 -5.78 1.32
CA SER A 67 7.05 -4.78 2.22
C SER A 67 6.41 -3.42 2.03
N THR A 68 6.26 -2.72 3.15
CA THR A 68 5.84 -1.32 3.18
C THR A 68 6.95 -0.48 3.81
N LEU A 69 6.89 0.84 3.61
CA LEU A 69 7.83 1.76 4.24
C LEU A 69 7.77 1.65 5.78
N HIS A 70 6.63 1.28 6.36
CA HIS A 70 6.52 0.97 7.79
C HIS A 70 7.46 -0.16 8.22
N HIS A 71 7.48 -1.27 7.48
CA HIS A 71 8.37 -2.40 7.76
C HIS A 71 9.84 -1.96 7.73
N VAL A 72 10.22 -1.15 6.74
CA VAL A 72 11.61 -0.70 6.57
C VAL A 72 12.04 0.28 7.67
N ILE A 73 11.16 1.17 8.10
CA ILE A 73 11.48 2.17 9.15
C ILE A 73 11.49 1.55 10.54
N TYR A 74 10.52 0.69 10.86
CA TYR A 74 10.27 0.24 12.23
C TYR A 74 10.61 -1.23 12.48
N GLU A 75 10.38 -2.12 11.52
CA GLU A 75 10.50 -3.57 11.74
C GLU A 75 11.87 -4.14 11.36
N THR A 76 12.58 -3.53 10.41
CA THR A 76 13.97 -3.89 10.12
C THR A 76 14.85 -3.75 11.36
N ASN A 77 14.55 -2.77 12.23
CA ASN A 77 15.25 -2.57 13.50
C ASN A 77 15.05 -3.72 14.52
N TRP A 78 13.96 -4.50 14.42
CA TRP A 78 13.66 -5.61 15.33
C TRP A 78 14.37 -6.91 14.93
N VAL A 79 14.42 -7.22 13.63
CA VAL A 79 15.01 -8.48 13.13
C VAL A 79 16.54 -8.51 13.33
N THR A 80 17.24 -7.38 13.13
CA THR A 80 18.68 -7.29 13.40
C THR A 80 19.00 -7.29 14.89
N ALA A 81 18.08 -6.81 15.76
CA ALA A 81 18.27 -6.86 17.21
C ALA A 81 18.25 -8.30 17.77
N LYS A 82 17.53 -9.23 17.13
CA LYS A 82 17.48 -10.64 17.56
C LYS A 82 18.70 -11.46 17.10
N ARG A 83 19.32 -11.11 15.97
CA ARG A 83 20.59 -11.71 15.47
C ARG A 83 21.84 -11.16 16.15
N LYS A 84 21.72 -10.07 16.93
CA LYS A 84 22.81 -9.52 17.77
C LYS A 84 23.22 -10.41 18.95
N ALA A 85 22.46 -11.46 19.26
CA ALA A 85 22.85 -12.44 20.29
C ALA A 85 24.03 -13.34 19.85
N ASP A 86 24.34 -13.40 18.54
CA ASP A 86 25.29 -14.37 17.97
C ASP A 86 26.65 -13.75 17.57
N GLY A 87 26.97 -12.55 18.06
CA GLY A 87 28.35 -12.02 18.08
C GLY A 87 28.91 -11.43 16.78
N LEU A 88 28.11 -11.22 15.72
CA LEU A 88 28.58 -10.51 14.52
C LEU A 88 28.08 -9.06 14.51
N GLU A 89 28.97 -8.11 14.81
CA GLU A 89 28.71 -6.67 14.67
C GLU A 89 28.59 -6.30 13.19
N CYS A 90 27.37 -6.39 12.64
CA CYS A 90 26.97 -5.57 11.50
C CYS A 90 26.03 -4.48 12.01
N GLY A 91 26.35 -3.23 11.65
CA GLY A 91 25.69 -2.03 12.12
C GLY A 91 24.19 -2.05 11.90
N ARG A 92 23.49 -1.23 12.68
CA ARG A 92 22.06 -0.89 12.56
C ARG A 92 21.75 -0.63 11.06
N GLU A 93 21.10 -1.56 10.37
CA GLU A 93 20.68 -1.34 8.98
C GLU A 93 19.42 -0.46 8.96
N SER A 94 19.57 0.77 9.45
CA SER A 94 18.59 1.83 9.27
C SER A 94 18.58 2.26 7.81
N LEU A 95 17.43 2.75 7.34
CA LEU A 95 17.27 3.39 6.04
C LEU A 95 18.39 4.43 5.81
N SER A 96 19.26 4.20 4.82
CA SER A 96 20.34 5.13 4.49
C SER A 96 19.78 6.45 3.96
N LEU A 97 20.53 7.56 4.12
CA LEU A 97 20.11 8.86 3.60
C LEU A 97 19.80 8.81 2.09
N ALA A 98 20.60 8.07 1.32
CA ALA A 98 20.39 7.90 -0.11
C ALA A 98 19.08 7.13 -0.43
N GLN A 99 18.73 6.10 0.35
CA GLN A 99 17.44 5.41 0.22
C GLN A 99 16.27 6.32 0.61
N SER A 100 16.38 7.05 1.72
CA SER A 100 15.38 8.02 2.17
C SER A 100 15.06 9.05 1.10
N LEU A 101 16.09 9.61 0.45
CA LEU A 101 15.91 10.58 -0.63
C LEU A 101 15.21 9.94 -1.84
N ARG A 102 15.63 8.74 -2.26
CA ARG A 102 14.97 8.04 -3.39
C ARG A 102 13.50 7.76 -3.13
N TYR A 103 13.16 7.19 -1.97
CA TYR A 103 11.77 6.92 -1.60
C TYR A 103 10.97 8.22 -1.49
N SER A 104 11.57 9.30 -0.98
CA SER A 104 10.92 10.60 -0.95
C SER A 104 10.60 11.12 -2.35
N CYS A 105 11.53 10.98 -3.31
CA CYS A 105 11.29 11.35 -4.70
C CYS A 105 10.13 10.57 -5.31
N ASP A 106 10.09 9.25 -5.11
CA ASP A 106 9.00 8.38 -5.59
C ASP A 106 7.65 8.78 -5.00
N ILE A 107 7.58 8.99 -3.67
CA ILE A 107 6.35 9.43 -2.98
C ILE A 107 5.91 10.79 -3.51
N VAL A 108 6.82 11.75 -3.67
CA VAL A 108 6.49 13.07 -4.21
C VAL A 108 5.99 12.97 -5.64
N ALA A 109 6.60 12.14 -6.48
CA ALA A 109 6.13 11.92 -7.85
C ALA A 109 4.70 11.35 -7.89
N GLY A 110 4.40 10.36 -7.04
CA GLY A 110 3.04 9.84 -6.88
C GLY A 110 2.03 10.89 -6.41
N LEU A 111 2.40 11.73 -5.44
CA LEU A 111 1.54 12.80 -4.94
C LEU A 111 1.30 13.90 -5.98
N VAL A 112 2.33 14.31 -6.73
CA VAL A 112 2.17 15.29 -7.83
C VAL A 112 1.19 14.75 -8.86
N PHE A 113 1.30 13.48 -9.22
CA PHE A 113 0.35 12.84 -10.12
C PHE A 113 -1.08 12.84 -9.55
N LEU A 114 -1.29 12.39 -8.31
CA LEU A 114 -2.62 12.38 -7.68
C LEU A 114 -3.23 13.78 -7.61
N HIS A 115 -2.44 14.78 -7.19
CA HIS A 115 -2.89 16.17 -7.11
C HIS A 115 -3.22 16.76 -8.48
N SER A 116 -2.53 16.36 -9.55
CA SER A 116 -2.89 16.75 -10.93
C SER A 116 -4.27 16.24 -11.36
N GLN A 117 -4.75 15.16 -10.73
CA GLN A 117 -6.08 14.59 -10.93
C GLN A 117 -7.10 15.10 -9.90
N LEU A 118 -6.75 16.14 -9.11
CA LEU A 118 -7.57 16.69 -8.02
C LEU A 118 -7.90 15.69 -6.90
N ILE A 119 -7.03 14.70 -6.69
CA ILE A 119 -7.19 13.68 -5.65
C ILE A 119 -6.23 13.95 -4.51
N VAL A 120 -6.76 14.12 -3.30
CA VAL A 120 -5.99 14.16 -2.06
C VAL A 120 -6.07 12.78 -1.40
N HIS A 121 -4.93 12.19 -1.03
CA HIS A 121 -4.91 10.83 -0.47
C HIS A 121 -5.56 10.71 0.92
N LEU A 122 -5.42 11.73 1.77
CA LEU A 122 -6.02 11.83 3.12
C LEU A 122 -5.60 10.77 4.18
N ASP A 123 -4.78 9.78 3.82
CA ASP A 123 -4.27 8.74 4.74
C ASP A 123 -2.82 8.36 4.40
N LEU A 124 -2.01 9.33 3.97
CA LEU A 124 -0.61 9.07 3.67
C LEU A 124 0.16 8.78 4.96
N LYS A 125 0.65 7.54 5.08
CA LYS A 125 1.47 7.07 6.20
C LYS A 125 2.38 5.94 5.73
N PRO A 126 3.46 5.60 6.46
CA PRO A 126 4.40 4.56 6.02
C PRO A 126 3.76 3.20 5.72
N ALA A 127 2.64 2.86 6.37
CA ALA A 127 1.91 1.61 6.12
C ALA A 127 1.17 1.58 4.78
N ASN A 128 0.89 2.74 4.18
CA ASN A 128 0.22 2.88 2.88
C ASN A 128 1.21 3.21 1.75
N VAL A 129 2.52 3.11 2.00
CA VAL A 129 3.55 3.19 0.95
C VAL A 129 4.18 1.82 0.79
N PHE A 130 3.95 1.19 -0.35
CA PHE A 130 4.46 -0.13 -0.71
C PHE A 130 5.81 0.00 -1.40
N ILE A 131 6.67 -1.00 -1.23
CA ILE A 131 7.99 -1.07 -1.87
C ILE A 131 8.02 -2.28 -2.78
N THR A 132 8.27 -2.04 -4.07
CA THR A 132 8.42 -3.11 -5.07
C THR A 132 9.71 -3.89 -4.85
N GLU A 133 9.82 -5.08 -5.46
CA GLU A 133 11.10 -5.83 -5.52
C GLU A 133 12.24 -5.03 -6.18
N GLN A 134 11.92 -4.12 -7.10
CA GLN A 134 12.88 -3.21 -7.76
C GLN A 134 13.20 -1.97 -6.90
N ASN A 135 12.77 -1.96 -5.65
CA ASN A 135 13.03 -0.91 -4.68
C ASN A 135 12.45 0.48 -5.02
N ILE A 136 11.29 0.50 -5.69
CA ILE A 136 10.49 1.67 -6.05
C ILE A 136 9.32 1.79 -5.06
N CYS A 137 9.03 3.00 -4.59
CA CYS A 137 7.87 3.26 -3.76
C CYS A 137 6.60 3.50 -4.58
N LYS A 138 5.50 2.88 -4.15
CA LYS A 138 4.15 3.13 -4.66
C LYS A 138 3.20 3.50 -3.53
N ILE A 139 2.41 4.54 -3.74
CA ILE A 139 1.35 4.99 -2.83
C ILE A 139 0.11 4.11 -3.03
N GLY A 140 -0.38 3.49 -1.95
CA GLY A 140 -1.52 2.56 -1.96
C GLY A 140 -2.87 3.19 -1.69
#